data_AF-A0A359E5G8-F1
#
_entry.id   AF-A0A359E5G8-F1
#
_cell.length_a   1.000
_cell.length_b   1.000
_cell.length_c   1.000
_cell.angle_alpha   90.00
_cell.angle_beta   90.00
_cell.angle_gamma   90.00
#
_symmetry.space_group_name_H-M   'P 1'
#
loop_
_entity.id
_entity.type
_entity.pdbx_description
1 polymer ?
#
loop_
_entity_poly.entity_id
_entity_poly.type
_entity_poly.pdbx_seq_one_letter_code
_entity_poly.pdbx_strand_id
1 'polypeptide(L)'
;MSDSSGANPSQSSKKPAQKGFLDFLYTDIAMDLGTANTLIYSRGEGIVLNEPSIVALNQQNVPVATGHQARLMHEKTHNKIRTVRPLRDGVIADFEVAEQMIRGMIKKVKMKWYSTTRQMVICVPSGITEVERRAVRDSA
;
A
#
# COMPACT_ATOMS: atom_id res chain seq x y z
N MET A 1 -36.52 20.91 48.22
CA MET A 1 -36.27 20.76 46.78
C MET A 1 -34.77 20.79 46.57
N SER A 2 -34.16 19.62 46.72
CA SER A 2 -32.76 19.35 46.43
C SER A 2 -32.62 18.88 44.99
N ASP A 3 -31.52 19.26 44.36
CA ASP A 3 -30.73 18.56 43.32
C ASP A 3 -30.33 19.55 42.23
N SER A 4 -29.09 20.02 42.18
CA SER A 4 -27.77 19.36 42.09
C SER A 4 -27.21 19.56 40.69
N SER A 5 -26.03 20.16 40.70
CA SER A 5 -25.18 20.54 39.59
C SER A 5 -24.75 19.33 38.76
N GLY A 6 -25.18 19.26 37.50
CA GLY A 6 -24.62 18.35 36.51
C GLY A 6 -23.37 18.96 35.86
N ALA A 7 -22.19 18.63 36.40
CA ALA A 7 -20.92 18.89 35.74
C ALA A 7 -20.77 18.02 34.48
N ASN A 8 -20.40 18.65 33.36
CA ASN A 8 -20.12 17.97 32.09
C ASN A 8 -18.78 17.23 32.20
N PRO A 9 -18.71 15.89 32.02
CA PRO A 9 -17.46 15.15 32.12
C PRO A 9 -16.51 15.56 30.99
N SER A 10 -15.30 15.89 31.41
CA SER A 10 -14.18 16.33 30.61
C SER A 10 -13.91 15.43 29.40
N GLN A 11 -13.87 16.04 28.22
CA GLN A 11 -13.28 15.44 27.02
C GLN A 11 -11.82 15.10 27.32
N SER A 12 -11.53 13.81 27.49
CA SER A 12 -10.17 13.30 27.65
C SER A 12 -9.41 13.47 26.33
N SER A 13 -8.70 14.59 26.20
CA SER A 13 -7.71 14.79 25.16
C SER A 13 -6.59 13.77 25.39
N LYS A 14 -6.54 12.68 24.62
CA LYS A 14 -5.39 11.78 24.61
C LYS A 14 -4.16 12.58 24.17
N LYS A 15 -3.22 12.80 25.10
CA LYS A 15 -1.93 13.44 24.80
C LYS A 15 -1.21 12.61 23.73
N PRO A 16 -0.54 13.24 22.75
CA PRO A 16 0.27 12.50 21.79
C PRO A 16 1.39 11.77 22.54
N ALA A 17 1.53 10.47 22.29
CA ALA A 17 2.59 9.67 22.87
C ALA A 17 3.96 10.29 22.52
N GLN A 18 4.82 10.47 23.53
CA GLN A 18 6.19 10.93 23.29
C GLN A 18 6.89 9.92 22.39
N LYS A 19 7.34 10.37 21.21
CA LYS A 19 8.12 9.54 20.29
C LYS A 19 9.48 9.23 20.94
N GLY A 20 9.80 7.95 21.07
CA GLY A 20 11.13 7.52 21.52
C GLY A 20 12.18 7.77 20.43
N PHE A 21 13.44 7.93 20.81
CA PHE A 21 14.57 8.10 19.87
C PHE A 21 14.64 6.98 18.80
N LEU A 22 14.16 5.78 19.12
CA LEU A 22 14.12 4.63 18.21
C LEU A 22 12.93 4.64 17.24
N ASP A 23 11.89 5.45 17.48
CA ASP A 23 10.70 5.49 16.61
C ASP A 23 10.99 6.10 15.23
N PHE A 24 12.09 6.85 15.08
CA PHE A 24 12.53 7.38 13.79
C PHE A 24 13.04 6.27 12.83
N LEU A 25 13.48 5.13 13.37
CA LEU A 25 14.05 4.04 12.58
C LEU A 25 13.00 3.10 11.97
N TYR A 26 11.74 3.27 12.36
CA TYR A 26 10.64 2.41 11.95
C TYR A 26 9.48 3.20 11.36
N THR A 27 8.75 2.58 10.43
CA THR A 27 7.53 3.19 9.88
C THR A 27 6.44 2.14 9.74
N ASP A 28 5.23 2.53 10.12
CA ASP A 28 4.01 1.76 9.87
C ASP A 28 3.38 2.28 8.58
N ILE A 29 3.01 1.37 7.68
CA ILE A 29 2.37 1.74 6.41
C ILE A 29 1.02 1.03 6.22
N ALA A 30 0.11 1.71 5.53
CA ALA A 30 -1.13 1.12 5.04
C ALA A 30 -1.12 1.19 3.51
N MET A 31 -1.57 0.13 2.84
CA MET A 31 -1.67 0.06 1.39
C MET A 31 -3.12 -0.18 0.97
N ASP A 32 -3.59 0.59 -0.02
CA ASP A 32 -4.88 0.41 -0.65
C ASP A 32 -4.70 -0.09 -2.08
N LEU A 33 -5.12 -1.33 -2.34
CA LEU A 33 -5.01 -1.98 -3.64
C LEU A 33 -6.28 -1.77 -4.47
N GLY A 34 -6.35 -0.63 -5.16
CA GLY A 34 -7.44 -0.33 -6.10
C GLY A 34 -7.19 -0.89 -7.49
N THR A 35 -8.27 -1.15 -8.25
CA THR A 35 -8.17 -1.59 -9.66
C THR A 35 -7.53 -0.55 -10.58
N ALA A 36 -7.72 0.73 -10.26
CA ALA A 36 -7.16 1.84 -11.02
C ALA A 36 -5.80 2.30 -10.49
N ASN A 37 -5.72 2.57 -9.19
CA ASN A 37 -4.54 3.10 -8.51
C ASN A 37 -4.30 2.38 -7.18
N THR A 38 -3.04 2.31 -6.81
CA THR A 38 -2.57 1.84 -5.52
C THR A 38 -2.03 3.03 -4.72
N LEU A 39 -2.43 3.11 -3.46
CA LEU A 39 -1.95 4.13 -2.53
C LEU A 39 -1.15 3.48 -1.40
N ILE A 40 -0.12 4.20 -0.93
CA ILE A 40 0.57 3.87 0.32
C ILE A 40 0.51 5.08 1.23
N TYR A 41 0.01 4.86 2.45
CA TYR A 41 -0.02 5.80 3.55
C TYR A 41 1.06 5.43 4.57
N SER A 42 1.81 6.42 5.04
CA SER A 42 2.81 6.30 6.10
C SER A 42 2.33 7.03 7.35
N ARG A 43 2.40 6.35 8.50
CA ARG A 43 1.96 6.92 9.77
C ARG A 43 2.80 8.14 10.15
N GLY A 44 2.16 9.30 10.15
CA GLY A 44 2.78 10.58 10.52
C GLY A 44 3.33 11.38 9.33
N GLU A 45 3.24 10.85 8.11
CA GLU A 45 3.64 11.55 6.88
C GLU A 45 2.45 11.74 5.92
N GLY A 46 1.48 10.83 5.92
CA GLY A 46 0.35 10.89 5.01
C GLY A 46 0.50 9.95 3.82
N ILE A 47 -0.08 10.32 2.67
CA ILE A 47 0.04 9.53 1.43
C ILE A 47 1.43 9.75 0.83
N VAL A 48 2.23 8.68 0.77
CA VAL A 48 3.62 8.68 0.30
C VAL A 48 3.77 8.06 -1.10
N LEU A 49 2.75 7.35 -1.55
CA LEU A 49 2.65 6.80 -2.91
C LEU A 49 1.20 6.86 -3.40
N ASN A 50 1.03 7.28 -4.65
CA ASN A 50 -0.22 7.18 -5.41
C ASN A 50 0.16 6.91 -6.87
N GLU A 51 0.08 5.64 -7.28
CA GLU A 51 0.49 5.20 -8.60
C GLU A 51 -0.56 4.30 -9.26
N PRO A 52 -0.64 4.27 -10.60
CA PRO A 52 -1.51 3.34 -11.32
C PRO A 52 -1.25 1.88 -10.92
N SER A 53 -2.31 1.06 -10.85
CA SER A 53 -2.22 -0.36 -10.52
C SER A 53 -1.81 -1.19 -11.74
N ILE A 54 -0.57 -1.01 -12.17
CA ILE A 54 -0.02 -1.60 -13.40
C ILE A 54 1.44 -1.98 -13.24
N VAL A 55 1.82 -3.09 -13.87
CA VAL A 55 3.18 -3.63 -13.91
C VAL A 55 3.60 -3.80 -15.36
N ALA A 56 4.84 -3.44 -15.66
CA ALA A 56 5.49 -3.76 -16.93
C ALA A 56 6.45 -4.94 -16.70
N LEU A 57 6.31 -5.95 -17.54
CA LEU A 57 7.03 -7.22 -17.48
C LEU A 57 7.85 -7.42 -18.75
N ASN A 58 9.03 -8.02 -18.64
CA ASN A 58 9.75 -8.52 -19.79
C ASN A 58 9.17 -9.86 -20.30
N GLN A 59 9.78 -10.44 -21.33
CA GLN A 59 9.34 -11.72 -21.92
C GLN A 59 9.43 -12.92 -20.95
N GLN A 60 10.17 -12.77 -19.84
CA GLN A 60 10.35 -13.77 -18.79
C GLN A 60 9.44 -13.50 -17.57
N ASN A 61 8.42 -12.64 -17.70
CA ASN A 61 7.53 -12.22 -16.60
C ASN A 61 8.25 -11.58 -15.40
N VAL A 62 9.44 -11.01 -15.62
CA VAL A 62 10.17 -10.26 -14.59
C VAL A 62 9.74 -8.79 -14.63
N PRO A 63 9.40 -8.17 -13.48
CA PRO A 63 9.08 -6.75 -13.40
C PRO A 63 10.23 -5.86 -13.86
N VAL A 64 9.96 -5.01 -14.86
CA VAL A 64 10.86 -3.94 -15.28
C VAL A 64 10.43 -2.58 -14.75
N ALA A 65 9.13 -2.38 -14.51
CA ALA A 65 8.60 -1.17 -13.91
C ALA A 65 7.24 -1.43 -13.26
N THR A 66 6.84 -0.56 -12.32
CA THR A 66 5.49 -0.51 -11.75
C THR A 66 4.95 0.91 -11.84
N GLY A 67 3.64 1.05 -11.74
CA GLY A 67 2.95 2.33 -11.61
C GLY A 67 3.17 3.28 -12.78
N HIS A 68 3.56 4.53 -12.54
CA HIS A 68 3.63 5.53 -13.62
C HIS A 68 4.61 5.14 -14.71
N GLN A 69 5.76 4.56 -14.36
CA GLN A 69 6.74 4.09 -15.33
C GLN A 69 6.19 2.94 -16.20
N ALA A 70 5.46 2.01 -15.59
CA ALA A 70 4.78 0.95 -16.33
C ALA A 70 3.64 1.50 -17.22
N ARG A 71 2.92 2.53 -16.76
CA ARG A 71 1.89 3.22 -17.58
C ARG A 71 2.50 3.92 -18.80
N LEU A 72 3.64 4.58 -18.65
CA LEU A 72 4.35 5.17 -19.79
C LEU A 72 4.81 4.11 -20.80
N MET A 73 5.18 2.92 -20.32
CA MET A 73 5.49 1.79 -21.19
C MET A 73 4.24 1.19 -21.83
N HIS A 74 3.08 1.27 -21.19
CA HIS A 74 1.79 0.84 -21.77
C HIS A 74 1.37 1.73 -22.94
N GLU A 75 1.57 3.04 -22.78
CA GLU A 75 1.23 4.05 -23.78
C GLU A 75 2.18 4.04 -25.00
N LYS A 76 3.27 3.27 -24.95
CA LYS A 76 4.27 3.12 -26.01
C LYS A 76 4.36 1.67 -26.48
N THR A 77 4.42 1.44 -27.79
CA THR A 77 4.59 0.08 -28.32
C THR A 77 6.02 -0.43 -28.12
N HIS A 78 6.27 -1.11 -27.00
CA HIS A 78 7.53 -1.80 -26.72
C HIS A 78 7.39 -3.30 -27.03
N ASN A 79 7.99 -3.76 -28.13
CA ASN A 79 7.83 -5.15 -28.63
C ASN A 79 8.26 -6.26 -27.65
N LYS A 80 9.01 -5.93 -26.59
CA LYS A 80 9.52 -6.89 -25.59
C LYS A 80 8.92 -6.72 -24.20
N ILE A 81 8.01 -5.75 -24.03
CA ILE A 81 7.41 -5.43 -22.74
C ILE A 81 5.91 -5.68 -22.81
N ARG A 82 5.38 -6.45 -21.87
CA ARG A 82 3.95 -6.63 -21.65
C ARG A 82 3.55 -5.86 -20.40
N THR A 83 2.49 -5.08 -20.48
CA THR A 83 1.93 -4.39 -19.31
C THR A 83 0.68 -5.10 -18.82
N VAL A 84 0.55 -5.27 -17.51
CA VAL A 84 -0.54 -6.01 -16.86
C VAL A 84 -1.13 -5.17 -15.74
N ARG A 85 -2.46 -5.13 -15.66
CA ARG A 85 -3.21 -4.63 -14.50
C ARG A 85 -3.67 -5.85 -13.69
N PRO A 86 -3.01 -6.18 -12.56
CA PRO A 86 -3.30 -7.41 -11.83
C PRO A 86 -4.60 -7.35 -11.03
N LEU A 87 -5.17 -6.16 -10.87
CA LEU A 87 -6.42 -5.91 -10.16
C LEU A 87 -7.49 -5.47 -11.16
N ARG A 88 -8.62 -6.18 -11.21
CA ARG A 88 -9.70 -5.90 -12.17
C ARG A 88 -11.05 -6.26 -11.55
N ASP A 89 -12.07 -5.43 -11.81
CA ASP A 89 -13.46 -5.70 -11.42
C ASP A 89 -13.65 -6.12 -9.94
N GLY A 90 -12.84 -5.54 -9.04
CA GLY A 90 -12.91 -5.82 -7.60
C GLY A 90 -12.28 -7.16 -7.17
N VAL A 91 -11.49 -7.79 -8.04
CA VAL A 91 -10.74 -9.02 -7.76
C VAL A 91 -9.26 -8.86 -8.13
N ILE A 92 -8.45 -9.79 -7.62
CA ILE A 92 -7.08 -9.98 -8.08
C ILE A 92 -7.13 -10.98 -9.24
N ALA A 93 -6.87 -10.50 -10.46
CA ALA A 93 -6.92 -11.30 -11.69
C ALA A 93 -5.60 -12.04 -11.97
N ASP A 94 -4.49 -11.55 -11.42
CA ASP A 94 -3.16 -12.15 -11.55
C ASP A 94 -2.39 -11.96 -10.23
N PHE A 95 -2.29 -13.03 -9.44
CA PHE A 95 -1.70 -13.00 -8.10
C PHE A 95 -0.20 -12.75 -8.11
N GLU A 96 0.51 -13.43 -9.00
CA GLU A 96 1.96 -13.31 -9.10
C GLU A 96 2.34 -11.88 -9.50
N VAL A 97 1.61 -11.29 -10.45
CA VAL A 97 1.84 -9.90 -10.85
C VAL A 97 1.39 -8.92 -9.76
N ALA A 98 0.33 -9.22 -8.99
CA ALA A 98 -0.07 -8.40 -7.84
C ALA A 98 1.03 -8.36 -6.76
N GLU A 99 1.59 -9.52 -6.40
CA GLU A 99 2.73 -9.61 -5.48
C GLU A 99 3.91 -8.78 -5.98
N GLN A 100 4.29 -8.95 -7.25
CA GLN A 100 5.37 -8.19 -7.86
C GLN A 100 5.12 -6.67 -7.82
N MET A 101 3.87 -6.25 -8.03
CA MET A 101 3.44 -4.85 -7.93
C MET A 101 3.63 -4.32 -6.51
N ILE A 102 3.12 -5.04 -5.51
CA ILE A 102 3.20 -4.69 -4.08
C ILE A 102 4.66 -4.55 -3.66
N ARG A 103 5.49 -5.56 -3.92
CA ARG A 103 6.92 -5.55 -3.60
C ARG A 103 7.65 -4.39 -4.27
N GLY A 104 7.36 -4.14 -5.55
CA GLY A 104 7.93 -3.02 -6.29
C GLY A 104 7.56 -1.66 -5.71
N MET A 105 6.31 -1.46 -5.31
CA MET A 105 5.84 -0.19 -4.72
C MET A 105 6.37 0.00 -3.29
N ILE A 106 6.42 -1.04 -2.45
CA ILE A 106 7.05 -0.97 -1.12
C ILE A 106 8.53 -0.59 -1.27
N LYS A 107 9.24 -1.21 -2.22
CA LYS A 107 10.65 -0.90 -2.49
C LYS A 107 10.82 0.56 -2.91
N LYS A 108 9.97 1.08 -3.80
CA LYS A 108 10.00 2.51 -4.20
C LYS A 108 9.83 3.44 -3.02
N VAL A 109 8.92 3.13 -2.10
CA VAL A 109 8.78 3.91 -0.88
C VAL A 109 10.06 3.75 -0.07
N LYS A 110 10.49 2.54 0.32
CA LYS A 110 11.71 2.28 1.13
C LYS A 110 12.99 2.90 0.56
N MET A 111 13.11 3.09 -0.74
CA MET A 111 14.26 3.79 -1.32
C MET A 111 14.24 5.31 -1.04
N LYS A 112 13.06 5.91 -0.83
CA LYS A 112 12.91 7.32 -0.46
C LYS A 112 13.22 7.58 1.03
N TRP A 113 13.11 6.58 1.91
CA TRP A 113 13.33 6.70 3.36
C TRP A 113 14.30 5.63 3.87
N TYR A 114 15.32 6.02 4.62
CA TYR A 114 16.29 5.08 5.21
C TYR A 114 15.76 4.32 6.46
N SER A 115 14.46 3.99 6.51
CA SER A 115 13.85 3.36 7.69
C SER A 115 13.18 2.02 7.33
N THR A 116 12.94 1.20 8.35
CA THR A 116 12.44 -0.18 8.18
C THR A 116 10.94 -0.24 8.45
N THR A 117 10.17 -0.93 7.60
CA THR A 117 8.74 -1.13 7.85
C THR A 117 8.56 -2.08 9.03
N ARG A 118 7.89 -1.63 10.11
CA ARG A 118 7.61 -2.47 11.28
C ARG A 118 6.26 -3.16 11.16
N GLN A 119 5.22 -2.43 10.77
CA GLN A 119 3.89 -2.97 10.55
C GLN A 119 3.32 -2.53 9.21
N MET A 120 2.63 -3.44 8.53
CA MET A 120 1.93 -3.17 7.28
C MET A 120 0.50 -3.69 7.35
N VAL A 121 -0.44 -2.87 6.88
CA VAL A 121 -1.82 -3.26 6.62
C VAL A 121 -2.09 -3.10 5.14
N ILE A 122 -2.73 -4.10 4.52
CA ILE A 122 -3.09 -4.05 3.10
C ILE A 122 -4.60 -4.25 2.98
N CYS A 123 -5.29 -3.28 2.38
CA CYS A 123 -6.66 -3.45 1.91
C CYS A 123 -6.62 -4.23 0.60
N VAL A 124 -7.26 -5.40 0.59
CA VAL A 124 -7.39 -6.26 -0.58
C VAL A 124 -8.83 -6.22 -1.11
N PRO A 125 -9.06 -6.30 -2.43
CA PRO A 125 -10.40 -6.27 -3.01
C PRO A 125 -11.34 -7.35 -2.45
N SER A 126 -12.65 -7.09 -2.43
CA SER A 126 -13.64 -7.91 -1.74
C SER A 126 -13.83 -9.32 -2.31
N GLY A 127 -13.51 -9.54 -3.59
CA GLY A 127 -13.65 -10.86 -4.22
C GLY A 127 -12.41 -11.76 -4.10
N ILE A 128 -11.48 -11.46 -3.19
CA ILE A 128 -10.30 -12.31 -2.91
C ILE A 128 -10.69 -13.54 -2.07
N THR A 129 -10.11 -14.70 -2.39
CA THR A 129 -10.26 -15.91 -1.56
C THR A 129 -9.27 -15.91 -0.38
N GLU A 130 -9.48 -16.78 0.62
CA GLU A 130 -8.59 -16.87 1.79
C GLU A 130 -7.18 -17.36 1.45
N VAL A 131 -7.05 -18.29 0.48
CA VAL A 131 -5.74 -18.79 0.02
C VAL A 131 -4.92 -17.67 -0.63
N GLU A 132 -5.61 -16.90 -1.46
CA GLU A 132 -5.09 -15.74 -2.16
C GLU A 132 -4.70 -14.59 -1.22
N ARG A 133 -5.52 -14.33 -0.19
CA ARG A 133 -5.22 -13.37 0.88
C ARG A 133 -3.93 -13.75 1.63
N ARG A 134 -3.71 -15.04 1.88
CA ARG A 134 -2.50 -15.53 2.55
C ARG A 134 -1.25 -15.32 1.70
N ALA A 135 -1.32 -15.60 0.40
CA ALA A 135 -0.21 -15.36 -0.52
C ALA A 135 0.23 -13.89 -0.50
N VAL A 136 -0.71 -12.93 -0.57
CA VAL A 136 -0.40 -11.49 -0.49
C VAL A 136 0.29 -11.12 0.82
N ARG A 137 -0.08 -11.75 1.94
CA ARG A 137 0.52 -11.50 3.26
C ARG A 137 1.97 -11.97 3.32
N ASP A 138 2.27 -13.12 2.70
CA ASP A 138 3.60 -13.72 2.74
C ASP A 138 4.60 -12.97 1.83
N SER A 139 4.11 -12.18 0.88
CA SER A 139 4.90 -11.36 -0.05
C SER A 139 5.36 -9.99 0.48
N ALA A 140 4.81 -9.53 1.60
CA ALA A 140 4.96 -8.17 2.13
C ALA A 140 5.92 -8.09 3.32
#